data_AF-A0A4P9XXX4-F1
#
_entry.id   AF-A0A4P9XXX4-F1
#
_cell.length_a   1.000
_cell.length_b   1.000
_cell.length_c   1.000
_cell.angle_alpha   90.00
_cell.angle_beta   90.00
_cell.angle_gamma   90.00
#
_symmetry.space_group_name_H-M   'P 1'
#
loop_
_entity.id
_entity.type
_entity.pdbx_description
1 polymer ?
#
loop_
_entity_poly.entity_id
_entity_poly.type
_entity_poly.pdbx_seq_one_letter_code
_entity_poly.pdbx_strand_id
1 'polypeptide(L)'
;MSPNATASPQTSSSDTTQTQAQTHRTFSEPTPLPKRQLIVVYLVQFGEPISFTVLFPFMYFSVTLFSGRFTNTADGSVTAVYGRQVRDFHITDDPTRIGYYVGLLAASFAVAQFFSGLPWGFLSDRIGRRPVILFGLAGTTICLLLFGLSVSFAWAMTVRIMTGLVNGNVGVLKSVLGEITDETNQARAFSYMPMVYGIGFIAGPTIGGLLSNPAETYPD
;
A
#
# COMPACT_ATOMS: atom_id res chain seq x y z
N MET A 1 -20.14 -14.81 88.34
CA MET A 1 -20.75 -13.61 87.73
C MET A 1 -19.77 -13.06 86.70
N SER A 2 -20.11 -13.15 85.41
CA SER A 2 -19.33 -12.74 84.21
C SER A 2 -19.03 -11.22 84.20
N PRO A 3 -18.12 -10.64 83.36
CA PRO A 3 -18.21 -10.68 81.88
C PRO A 3 -16.90 -10.60 81.03
N ASN A 4 -16.96 -11.27 79.87
CA ASN A 4 -16.68 -10.80 78.49
C ASN A 4 -15.67 -9.64 78.22
N ALA A 5 -14.71 -9.86 77.31
CA ALA A 5 -14.16 -8.81 76.45
C ALA A 5 -13.62 -9.41 75.13
N THR A 6 -14.35 -9.09 74.06
CA THR A 6 -14.12 -9.34 72.65
C THR A 6 -12.80 -8.74 72.15
N ALA A 7 -11.94 -9.54 71.54
CA ALA A 7 -10.80 -9.06 70.75
C ALA A 7 -11.28 -8.71 69.33
N SER A 8 -11.36 -7.41 69.03
CA SER A 8 -11.50 -6.89 67.67
C SER A 8 -10.13 -6.88 66.97
N PRO A 9 -9.96 -7.45 65.76
CA PRO A 9 -8.75 -7.25 64.98
C PRO A 9 -8.70 -5.80 64.50
N GLN A 10 -7.63 -5.09 64.84
CA GLN A 10 -7.30 -3.81 64.23
C GLN A 10 -7.07 -4.04 62.74
N THR A 11 -8.03 -3.64 61.92
CA THR A 11 -7.83 -3.48 60.48
C THR A 11 -6.82 -2.34 60.28
N SER A 12 -5.65 -2.70 59.76
CA SER A 12 -4.57 -1.76 59.49
C SER A 12 -5.04 -0.75 58.44
N SER A 13 -5.06 0.53 58.78
CA SER A 13 -5.33 1.66 57.87
C SER A 13 -4.24 1.86 56.80
N SER A 14 -3.17 1.06 56.86
CA SER A 14 -2.07 1.05 55.89
C SER A 14 -2.42 0.38 54.56
N ASP A 15 -3.35 -0.58 54.53
CA ASP A 15 -3.69 -1.30 53.29
C ASP A 15 -4.63 -0.51 52.35
N THR A 16 -5.47 0.36 52.92
CA THR A 16 -6.39 1.19 52.12
C THR A 16 -5.65 2.28 51.35
N THR A 17 -4.53 2.76 51.90
CA THR A 17 -3.71 3.82 51.29
C THR A 17 -2.90 3.29 50.10
N GLN A 18 -2.43 2.03 50.15
CA GLN A 18 -1.74 1.40 49.02
C GLN A 18 -2.70 0.99 47.90
N THR A 19 -3.93 0.57 48.25
CA THR A 19 -4.98 0.25 47.27
C THR A 19 -5.44 1.50 46.50
N GLN A 20 -5.48 2.66 47.15
CA GLN A 20 -5.83 3.93 46.48
C GLN A 20 -4.65 4.55 45.71
N ALA A 21 -3.40 4.35 46.15
CA ALA A 21 -2.22 4.84 45.44
C ALA A 21 -1.96 4.12 44.09
N GLN A 22 -2.43 2.88 43.92
CA GLN A 22 -2.36 2.16 42.63
C GLN A 22 -3.57 2.43 41.71
N THR A 23 -4.64 3.06 42.22
CA THR A 23 -5.82 3.41 41.42
C THR A 23 -5.61 4.69 40.61
N HIS A 24 -4.60 5.50 40.96
CA HIS A 24 -4.07 6.54 40.09
C HIS A 24 -3.14 5.92 39.04
N ARG A 25 -3.67 5.00 38.20
CA ARG A 25 -3.01 4.66 36.94
C ARG A 25 -2.78 5.99 36.25
N THR A 26 -1.52 6.36 36.13
CA THR A 26 -1.05 7.54 35.42
C THR A 26 -1.66 7.51 34.03
N PHE A 27 -2.76 8.23 33.84
CA PHE A 27 -3.18 8.67 32.52
C PHE A 27 -2.05 9.56 32.04
N SER A 28 -1.02 8.96 31.42
CA SER A 28 0.06 9.69 30.79
C SER A 28 -0.58 10.75 29.90
N GLU A 29 -0.22 12.01 30.13
CA GLU A 29 -0.69 13.10 29.28
C GLU A 29 -0.41 12.73 27.81
N PRO A 30 -1.34 13.00 26.88
CA PRO A 30 -1.15 12.61 25.49
C PRO A 30 0.10 13.28 24.92
N THR A 31 1.14 12.49 24.58
CA THR A 31 2.34 13.04 23.95
C THR A 31 1.92 13.72 22.64
N PRO A 32 2.25 15.01 22.44
CA PRO A 32 1.89 15.71 21.23
C PRO A 32 2.60 15.08 20.02
N LEU A 33 1.79 14.59 19.07
CA LEU A 33 2.27 13.92 17.87
C LEU A 33 3.15 14.84 17.00
N PRO A 34 4.26 14.35 16.42
CA PRO A 34 5.06 15.11 15.46
C PRO A 34 4.33 15.23 14.11
N LYS A 35 3.37 16.16 14.05
CA LYS A 35 2.44 16.34 12.90
C LYS A 35 3.14 16.41 11.55
N ARG A 36 4.29 17.09 11.47
CA ARG A 36 5.05 17.26 10.22
C ARG A 36 5.62 15.94 9.70
N GLN A 37 6.14 15.09 10.58
CA GLN A 37 6.70 13.79 10.18
C GLN A 37 5.59 12.82 9.78
N LEU A 38 4.50 12.80 10.53
CA LEU A 38 3.32 12.00 10.21
C LEU A 38 2.70 12.36 8.86
N ILE A 39 2.53 13.65 8.57
CA ILE A 39 2.00 14.10 7.27
C ILE A 39 2.88 13.59 6.13
N VAL A 40 4.21 13.68 6.26
CA VAL A 40 5.13 13.18 5.24
C VAL A 40 5.01 11.66 5.07
N VAL A 41 4.94 10.91 6.17
CA VAL A 41 4.75 9.45 6.15
C VAL A 41 3.46 9.08 5.42
N TYR A 42 2.35 9.76 5.74
CA TYR A 42 1.07 9.49 5.09
C TYR A 42 1.03 9.92 3.62
N LEU A 43 1.68 11.02 3.24
CA LEU A 43 1.77 11.45 1.84
C LEU A 43 2.56 10.46 0.99
N VAL A 44 3.69 9.98 1.48
CA VAL A 44 4.48 8.94 0.80
C VAL A 44 3.65 7.67 0.69
N GLN A 45 2.96 7.30 1.76
CA GLN A 45 2.14 6.10 1.82
C GLN A 45 0.91 6.16 0.93
N PHE A 46 0.35 7.34 0.67
CA PHE A 46 -0.77 7.53 -0.26
C PHE A 46 -0.39 7.22 -1.72
N GLY A 47 0.87 7.44 -2.10
CA GLY A 47 1.35 7.17 -3.45
C GLY A 47 1.39 5.68 -3.80
N GLU A 48 1.59 4.81 -2.82
CA GLU A 48 1.68 3.35 -3.01
C GLU A 48 0.37 2.71 -3.49
N PRO A 49 -0.78 2.86 -2.80
CA PRO A 49 -2.05 2.29 -3.25
C PRO A 49 -2.45 2.85 -4.59
N ILE A 50 -2.21 4.14 -4.88
CA ILE A 50 -2.48 4.73 -6.19
C ILE A 50 -1.63 4.05 -7.25
N SER A 51 -0.31 3.97 -7.06
CA SER A 51 0.59 3.34 -8.03
C SER A 51 0.24 1.88 -8.27
N PHE A 52 -0.22 1.16 -7.23
CA PHE A 52 -0.66 -0.21 -7.35
C PHE A 52 -1.99 -0.34 -8.12
N THR A 53 -2.95 0.55 -7.86
CA THR A 53 -4.33 0.41 -8.30
C THR A 53 -4.64 1.09 -9.63
N VAL A 54 -3.96 2.19 -9.95
CA VAL A 54 -4.04 2.88 -11.25
C VAL A 54 -3.65 1.93 -12.39
N LEU A 55 -2.85 0.92 -12.09
CA LEU A 55 -2.38 -0.06 -13.05
C LEU A 55 -3.39 -1.17 -13.33
N PHE A 56 -4.42 -1.41 -12.50
CA PHE A 56 -5.38 -2.48 -12.77
C PHE A 56 -6.23 -2.22 -14.03
N PRO A 57 -6.85 -1.03 -14.20
CA PRO A 57 -7.53 -0.69 -15.46
C PRO A 57 -6.58 -0.75 -16.66
N PHE A 58 -5.35 -0.25 -16.50
CA PHE A 58 -4.36 -0.28 -17.57
C PHE A 58 -3.93 -1.70 -17.93
N MET A 59 -3.70 -2.60 -16.96
CA MET A 59 -3.41 -4.01 -17.21
C MET A 59 -4.55 -4.72 -17.91
N TYR A 60 -5.79 -4.43 -17.50
CA TYR A 60 -6.96 -4.97 -18.15
C TYR A 60 -7.02 -4.53 -19.61
N PHE A 61 -6.79 -3.24 -19.87
CA PHE A 61 -6.78 -2.69 -21.22
C PHE A 61 -5.61 -3.20 -22.06
N SER A 62 -4.40 -3.29 -21.50
CA SER A 62 -3.23 -3.79 -22.22
C SER A 62 -3.38 -5.26 -22.59
N VAL A 63 -3.86 -6.12 -21.67
CA VAL A 63 -4.19 -7.52 -21.99
C VAL A 63 -5.32 -7.59 -23.03
N THR A 64 -6.32 -6.71 -22.94
CA THR A 64 -7.41 -6.64 -23.93
C THR A 64 -6.91 -6.21 -25.32
N LEU A 65 -5.98 -5.25 -25.39
CA LEU A 65 -5.27 -4.84 -26.60
C LEU A 65 -4.47 -5.99 -27.20
N PHE A 66 -3.74 -6.74 -26.36
CA PHE A 66 -2.98 -7.92 -26.79
C PHE A 66 -3.89 -9.08 -27.25
N SER A 67 -5.12 -9.15 -26.73
CA SER A 67 -6.14 -10.14 -27.11
C SER A 67 -6.93 -9.77 -28.38
N GLY A 68 -6.48 -8.80 -29.19
CA GLY A 68 -7.04 -8.57 -30.54
C GLY A 68 -8.44 -7.94 -30.58
N ARG A 69 -8.94 -7.34 -29.49
CA ARG A 69 -10.29 -6.74 -29.46
C ARG A 69 -10.50 -5.48 -30.33
N PHE A 70 -9.50 -4.99 -31.04
CA PHE A 70 -9.65 -3.91 -32.03
C PHE A 70 -9.86 -4.38 -33.47
N THR A 71 -9.87 -5.70 -33.73
CA THR A 71 -10.01 -6.21 -35.10
C THR A 71 -11.42 -6.00 -35.71
N ASN A 72 -12.40 -5.54 -34.92
CA ASN A 72 -13.81 -5.44 -35.34
C ASN A 72 -14.49 -4.11 -34.99
N THR A 73 -13.78 -2.97 -34.98
CA THR A 73 -14.44 -1.65 -34.96
C THR A 73 -14.06 -0.89 -36.24
N ALA A 74 -15.06 -0.53 -37.03
CA ALA A 74 -14.97 -0.11 -38.42
C ALA A 74 -14.36 1.29 -38.69
N ASP A 75 -13.63 1.90 -37.74
CA ASP A 75 -13.02 3.22 -37.91
C ASP A 75 -11.49 3.14 -37.92
N GLY A 76 -10.94 3.04 -39.14
CA GLY A 76 -9.53 2.77 -39.43
C GLY A 76 -8.53 3.90 -39.19
N SER A 77 -8.83 4.90 -38.36
CA SER A 77 -8.04 6.14 -38.32
C SER A 77 -6.95 6.19 -37.22
N VAL A 78 -7.05 5.40 -36.16
CA VAL A 78 -6.03 5.35 -35.07
C VAL A 78 -5.36 3.97 -34.94
N THR A 79 -5.95 2.95 -35.57
CA THR A 79 -5.58 1.53 -35.44
C THR A 79 -4.36 1.12 -36.28
N ALA A 80 -3.98 1.90 -37.30
CA ALA A 80 -2.91 1.51 -38.23
C ALA A 80 -1.48 1.69 -37.69
N VAL A 81 -1.27 2.59 -36.73
CA VAL A 81 0.06 2.85 -36.14
C VAL A 81 0.40 1.80 -35.06
N TYR A 82 -0.59 1.35 -34.29
CA TYR A 82 -0.42 0.30 -33.27
C TYR A 82 -0.67 -1.12 -33.81
N GLY A 83 -1.57 -1.29 -34.79
CA GLY A 83 -1.97 -2.60 -35.33
C GLY A 83 -0.89 -3.33 -36.14
N ARG A 84 0.20 -2.66 -36.54
CA ARG A 84 1.31 -3.31 -37.26
C ARG A 84 2.38 -3.89 -36.33
N GLN A 85 2.51 -3.40 -35.09
CA GLN A 85 3.48 -3.92 -34.10
C GLN A 85 2.86 -4.92 -33.10
N VAL A 86 1.54 -4.90 -32.93
CA VAL A 86 0.82 -5.80 -31.99
C VAL A 86 0.35 -7.11 -32.65
N ARG A 87 0.56 -7.27 -33.97
CA ARG A 87 -0.01 -8.37 -34.76
C ARG A 87 0.58 -9.77 -34.51
N ASP A 88 1.65 -9.88 -33.71
CA ASP A 88 2.39 -11.13 -33.52
C ASP A 88 2.27 -11.75 -32.11
N PHE A 89 1.48 -11.18 -31.21
CA PHE A 89 1.37 -11.69 -29.83
C PHE A 89 -0.08 -11.98 -29.40
N HIS A 90 -0.70 -12.99 -30.02
CA HIS A 90 -1.94 -13.61 -29.54
C HIS A 90 -1.71 -14.33 -28.21
N ILE A 91 -1.92 -13.64 -27.08
CA ILE A 91 -1.83 -14.29 -25.76
C ILE A 91 -3.07 -15.15 -25.51
N THR A 92 -4.25 -14.71 -25.98
CA THR A 92 -5.52 -15.44 -25.86
C THR A 92 -6.66 -14.63 -26.49
N ASP A 93 -7.55 -15.28 -27.25
CA ASP A 93 -8.77 -14.66 -27.80
C ASP A 93 -9.99 -14.79 -26.87
N ASP A 94 -9.84 -15.54 -25.77
CA ASP A 94 -10.90 -15.83 -24.81
C ASP A 94 -10.97 -14.76 -23.70
N PRO A 95 -12.04 -13.94 -23.65
CA PRO A 95 -12.19 -12.90 -22.62
C PRO A 95 -12.26 -13.44 -21.20
N THR A 96 -12.57 -14.72 -21.02
CA THR A 96 -12.62 -15.39 -19.71
C THR A 96 -11.24 -15.50 -19.07
N ARG A 97 -10.17 -15.50 -19.88
CA ARG A 97 -8.78 -15.67 -19.42
C ARG A 97 -8.06 -14.35 -19.15
N ILE A 98 -8.62 -13.20 -19.55
CA ILE A 98 -8.03 -11.88 -19.28
C ILE A 98 -7.83 -11.69 -17.77
N GLY A 99 -8.83 -12.06 -16.97
CA GLY A 99 -8.75 -12.00 -15.51
C GLY A 99 -7.63 -12.89 -14.93
N TYR A 100 -7.35 -14.03 -15.56
CA TYR A 100 -6.25 -14.91 -15.14
C TYR A 100 -4.88 -14.23 -15.34
N TYR A 101 -4.63 -13.61 -16.50
CA TYR A 101 -3.37 -12.91 -16.77
C TYR A 101 -3.18 -11.66 -15.91
N VAL A 102 -4.24 -10.88 -15.69
CA VAL A 102 -4.21 -9.73 -14.77
C VAL A 102 -3.93 -10.20 -13.34
N GLY A 103 -4.56 -11.29 -12.91
CA GLY A 103 -4.28 -11.93 -11.62
C GLY A 103 -2.85 -12.42 -11.50
N LEU A 104 -2.27 -12.97 -12.57
CA LEU A 104 -0.89 -13.44 -12.60
C LEU A 104 0.12 -12.28 -12.45
N LEU A 105 -0.14 -11.14 -13.09
CA LEU A 105 0.67 -9.92 -12.91
C LEU A 105 0.57 -9.34 -11.48
N ALA A 106 -0.61 -9.43 -10.87
CA ALA A 106 -0.78 -9.03 -9.48
C ALA A 106 -0.04 -9.98 -8.51
N ALA A 107 -0.12 -11.29 -8.77
CA ALA A 107 0.54 -12.31 -7.97
C ALA A 107 2.07 -12.22 -8.07
N SER A 108 2.63 -11.96 -9.27
CA SER A 108 4.08 -11.83 -9.43
C SER A 108 4.66 -10.67 -8.64
N PHE A 109 3.94 -9.53 -8.59
CA PHE A 109 4.27 -8.41 -7.71
C PHE A 109 4.24 -8.82 -6.23
N ALA A 110 3.17 -9.49 -5.78
CA ALA A 110 3.02 -9.88 -4.38
C ALA A 110 4.11 -10.87 -3.92
N VAL A 111 4.46 -11.84 -4.77
CA VAL A 111 5.55 -12.79 -4.52
C VAL A 111 6.89 -12.06 -4.44
N ALA A 112 7.18 -11.18 -5.40
CA ALA A 112 8.41 -10.39 -5.38
C ALA A 112 8.51 -9.51 -4.13
N GLN A 113 7.40 -8.88 -3.72
CA GLN A 113 7.33 -8.05 -2.52
C GLN A 113 7.51 -8.86 -1.23
N PHE A 114 7.01 -10.09 -1.19
CA PHE A 114 7.22 -10.99 -0.06
C PHE A 114 8.71 -11.28 0.18
N PHE A 115 9.46 -11.56 -0.89
CA PHE A 115 10.90 -11.81 -0.78
C PHE A 115 11.72 -10.55 -0.48
N SER A 116 11.28 -9.38 -0.95
CA SER A 116 12.00 -8.11 -0.76
C SER A 116 11.74 -7.47 0.61
N GLY A 117 10.62 -7.77 1.27
CA GLY A 117 10.20 -7.11 2.50
C GLY A 117 11.23 -7.21 3.64
N LEU A 118 11.79 -8.40 3.89
CA LEU A 118 12.79 -8.60 4.95
C LEU A 118 14.12 -7.89 4.65
N PRO A 119 14.74 -8.06 3.45
CA PRO A 119 15.94 -7.29 3.08
C PRO A 119 15.80 -5.78 3.23
N TRP A 120 14.66 -5.20 2.84
CA TRP A 120 14.44 -3.76 2.94
C TRP A 120 14.32 -3.28 4.40
N GLY A 121 13.75 -4.10 5.28
CA GLY A 121 13.73 -3.83 6.72
C GLY A 121 15.15 -3.73 7.29
N PHE A 122 15.96 -4.78 7.09
CA PHE A 122 17.35 -4.78 7.54
C PHE A 122 18.19 -3.67 6.92
N LEU A 123 17.98 -3.39 5.64
CA LEU A 123 18.68 -2.31 4.94
C LEU A 123 18.30 -0.95 5.57
N SER A 124 17.02 -0.72 5.84
CA SER A 124 16.54 0.49 6.51
C SER A 124 17.16 0.69 7.89
N ASP A 125 17.38 -0.39 8.63
CA ASP A 125 17.98 -0.30 9.96
C ASP A 125 19.48 0.04 9.87
N ARG A 126 20.18 -0.39 8.80
CA ARG A 126 21.62 -0.16 8.61
C ARG A 126 21.98 1.19 7.99
N ILE A 127 21.28 1.60 6.92
CA ILE A 127 21.58 2.86 6.19
C ILE A 127 20.69 4.03 6.61
N GLY A 128 19.73 3.78 7.51
CA GLY A 128 18.75 4.76 7.97
C GLY A 128 17.47 4.74 7.14
N ARG A 129 16.34 5.09 7.79
CA ARG A 129 15.01 4.94 7.20
C ARG A 129 14.72 5.93 6.06
N ARG A 130 15.19 7.17 6.19
CA ARG A 130 14.94 8.25 5.21
C ARG A 130 15.50 7.95 3.80
N PRO A 131 16.78 7.56 3.61
CA PRO A 131 17.29 7.24 2.27
C PRO A 131 16.58 6.03 1.68
N VAL A 132 16.27 4.99 2.48
CA VAL A 132 15.56 3.80 2.00
C VAL A 132 14.19 4.14 1.42
N ILE A 133 13.40 4.95 2.13
CA ILE A 133 12.07 5.36 1.64
C ILE A 133 12.18 6.11 0.32
N LEU A 134 13.16 7.02 0.20
CA LEU A 134 13.39 7.79 -1.03
C LEU A 134 13.85 6.90 -2.19
N PHE A 135 14.74 5.93 -1.95
CA PHE A 135 15.17 4.97 -2.96
C PHE A 135 14.02 4.08 -3.43
N GLY A 136 13.19 3.58 -2.50
CA GLY A 136 12.00 2.82 -2.85
C GLY A 136 11.01 3.64 -3.68
N LEU A 137 10.80 4.91 -3.33
CA LEU A 137 9.86 5.80 -4.04
C LEU A 137 10.37 6.19 -5.44
N ALA A 138 11.66 6.48 -5.56
CA ALA A 138 12.29 6.75 -6.85
C ALA A 138 12.25 5.50 -7.74
N GLY A 139 12.57 4.34 -7.18
CA GLY A 139 12.56 3.08 -7.89
C GLY A 139 11.17 2.66 -8.35
N THR A 140 10.13 2.82 -7.52
CA THR A 140 8.74 2.56 -7.94
C THR A 140 8.28 3.53 -9.02
N THR A 141 8.71 4.80 -8.96
CA THR A 141 8.43 5.80 -10.01
C THR A 141 9.07 5.40 -11.34
N ILE A 142 10.34 4.98 -11.33
CA ILE A 142 11.03 4.50 -12.53
C ILE A 142 10.34 3.26 -13.10
N CYS A 143 9.97 2.30 -12.25
CA CYS A 143 9.28 1.10 -12.69
C CYS A 143 7.88 1.42 -13.25
N LEU A 144 7.17 2.39 -12.68
CA LEU A 144 5.89 2.87 -13.19
C LEU A 144 6.03 3.45 -14.60
N LEU A 145 7.09 4.24 -14.86
CA LEU A 145 7.40 4.75 -16.20
C LEU A 145 7.75 3.62 -17.18
N LEU A 146 8.59 2.66 -16.76
CA LEU A 146 8.93 1.48 -17.57
C LEU A 146 7.72 0.61 -17.88
N PHE A 147 6.74 0.57 -16.98
CA PHE A 147 5.48 -0.13 -17.19
C PHE A 147 4.58 0.61 -18.20
N GLY A 148 4.52 1.95 -18.13
CA GLY A 148 3.80 2.76 -19.11
C GLY A 148 4.35 2.61 -20.55
N LEU A 149 5.64 2.32 -20.69
CA LEU A 149 6.30 2.02 -21.96
C LEU A 149 6.20 0.52 -22.37
N SER A 150 5.46 -0.30 -21.62
CA SER A 150 5.40 -1.73 -21.88
C SER A 150 4.61 -2.06 -23.16
N VAL A 151 5.28 -2.74 -24.09
CA VAL A 151 4.70 -3.18 -25.38
C VAL A 151 4.51 -4.69 -25.44
N SER A 152 4.88 -5.43 -24.37
CA SER A 152 4.75 -6.88 -24.30
C SER A 152 4.36 -7.35 -22.90
N PHE A 153 3.61 -8.45 -22.81
CA PHE A 153 3.25 -9.08 -21.54
C PHE A 153 4.47 -9.56 -20.74
N ALA A 154 5.48 -10.12 -21.40
CA ALA A 154 6.71 -10.53 -20.73
C ALA A 154 7.44 -9.33 -20.10
N TRP A 155 7.48 -8.20 -20.82
CA TRP A 155 8.03 -6.95 -20.29
C TRP A 155 7.22 -6.45 -19.09
N ALA A 156 5.89 -6.43 -19.19
CA ALA A 156 5.01 -6.05 -18.09
C ALA A 156 5.22 -6.95 -16.86
N MET A 157 5.43 -8.25 -17.06
CA MET A 157 5.75 -9.20 -15.99
C MET A 157 7.09 -8.91 -15.32
N THR A 158 8.15 -8.67 -16.10
CA THR A 158 9.48 -8.34 -15.57
C THR A 158 9.44 -7.04 -14.77
N VAL A 159 8.80 -6.00 -15.31
CA VAL A 159 8.65 -4.73 -14.60
C VAL A 159 7.84 -4.92 -13.32
N ARG A 160 6.80 -5.76 -13.30
CA ARG A 160 6.01 -6.06 -12.09
C ARG A 160 6.83 -6.72 -10.99
N ILE A 161 7.66 -7.69 -11.36
CA ILE A 161 8.59 -8.34 -10.42
C ILE A 161 9.59 -7.30 -9.89
N MET A 162 10.17 -6.47 -10.75
CA MET A 162 11.08 -5.40 -10.32
C MET A 162 10.40 -4.40 -9.39
N THR A 163 9.18 -3.96 -9.69
CA THR A 163 8.41 -3.07 -8.81
C THR A 163 8.21 -3.70 -7.44
N GLY A 164 7.86 -5.00 -7.36
CA GLY A 164 7.72 -5.70 -6.08
C GLY A 164 9.04 -5.80 -5.32
N LEU A 165 10.15 -6.04 -6.02
CA LEU A 165 11.48 -6.09 -5.43
C LEU A 165 11.94 -4.74 -4.87
N VAL A 166 11.56 -3.63 -5.49
CA VAL A 166 11.98 -2.28 -5.06
C VAL A 166 10.99 -1.66 -4.07
N ASN A 167 9.77 -2.20 -3.95
CA ASN A 167 8.71 -1.68 -3.10
C ASN A 167 8.70 -2.31 -1.68
N GLY A 168 9.76 -2.08 -0.91
CA GLY A 168 9.84 -2.44 0.52
C GLY A 168 9.32 -1.37 1.48
N ASN A 169 8.83 -0.25 0.95
CA ASN A 169 8.49 0.95 1.72
C ASN A 169 7.34 0.72 2.72
N VAL A 170 6.37 -0.15 2.40
CA VAL A 170 5.25 -0.51 3.28
C VAL A 170 5.71 -0.94 4.67
N GLY A 171 6.76 -1.77 4.74
CA GLY A 171 7.30 -2.27 6.02
C GLY A 171 8.09 -1.19 6.76
N VAL A 172 8.94 -0.48 6.04
CA VAL A 172 9.81 0.58 6.59
C VAL A 172 8.98 1.74 7.15
N LEU A 173 7.92 2.16 6.46
CA LEU A 173 7.00 3.22 6.92
C LEU A 173 6.26 2.83 8.20
N LYS A 174 5.87 1.55 8.35
CA LYS A 174 5.25 1.04 9.60
C LYS A 174 6.22 1.08 10.76
N SER A 175 7.50 0.73 10.53
CA SER A 175 8.53 0.86 11.57
C SER A 175 8.83 2.32 11.92
N VAL A 176 8.94 3.23 10.94
CA VAL A 176 9.08 4.67 11.20
C VAL A 176 7.90 5.16 12.04
N LEU A 177 6.68 4.75 11.69
CA LEU A 177 5.47 5.15 12.39
C LEU A 177 5.53 4.70 13.85
N GLY A 178 5.92 3.45 14.11
CA GLY A 178 6.13 2.94 15.47
C GLY A 178 7.19 3.71 16.26
N GLU A 179 8.29 4.13 15.62
CA GLU A 179 9.37 4.88 16.26
C GLU A 179 9.01 6.33 16.60
N ILE A 180 8.10 6.96 15.85
CA ILE A 180 7.67 8.35 16.09
C ILE A 180 6.40 8.45 16.95
N THR A 181 5.81 7.31 17.33
CA THR A 181 4.58 7.22 18.13
C THR A 181 4.85 6.56 19.47
N ASP A 182 4.06 6.94 20.48
CA ASP A 182 4.08 6.33 21.81
C ASP A 182 2.78 5.56 22.07
N GLU A 183 2.73 4.73 23.11
CA GLU A 183 1.53 3.94 23.48
C GLU A 183 0.24 4.77 23.59
N THR A 184 0.34 6.05 23.97
CA THR A 184 -0.81 6.97 24.10
C THR A 184 -1.41 7.38 22.76
N ASN A 185 -0.65 7.34 21.68
CA ASN A 185 -1.03 7.89 20.37
C ASN A 185 -0.86 6.92 19.20
N GLN A 186 -0.13 5.81 19.39
CA GLN A 186 0.15 4.78 18.41
C GLN A 186 -1.14 4.20 17.81
N ALA A 187 -2.15 3.90 18.64
CA ALA A 187 -3.43 3.39 18.16
C ALA A 187 -4.13 4.36 17.17
N ARG A 188 -4.00 5.68 17.39
CA ARG A 188 -4.54 6.70 16.49
C ARG A 188 -3.72 6.82 15.21
N ALA A 189 -2.40 6.72 15.31
CA ALA A 189 -1.53 6.77 14.13
C ALA A 189 -1.75 5.56 13.22
N PHE A 190 -1.79 4.35 13.78
CA PHE A 190 -2.04 3.13 13.01
C PHE A 190 -3.47 3.05 12.46
N SER A 191 -4.46 3.73 13.05
CA SER A 191 -5.83 3.78 12.49
C SER A 191 -5.95 4.70 11.26
N TYR A 192 -5.09 5.72 11.13
CA TYR A 192 -5.06 6.56 9.93
C TYR A 192 -4.42 5.88 8.72
N MET A 193 -3.49 4.93 8.91
CA MET A 193 -2.88 4.17 7.82
C MET A 193 -3.91 3.54 6.87
N PRO A 194 -4.83 2.66 7.32
CA PRO A 194 -5.81 2.04 6.43
C PRO A 194 -6.78 3.04 5.82
N MET A 195 -7.07 4.18 6.49
CA MET A 195 -7.90 5.24 5.92
C MET A 195 -7.23 5.85 4.68
N VAL A 196 -5.94 6.20 4.77
CA VAL A 196 -5.17 6.74 3.63
C VAL A 196 -5.08 5.71 2.50
N TYR A 197 -4.84 4.43 2.83
CA TYR A 197 -4.87 3.35 1.82
C TYR A 197 -6.22 3.25 1.13
N GLY A 198 -7.33 3.28 1.88
CA GLY A 198 -8.69 3.20 1.34
C GLY A 198 -8.98 4.31 0.35
N ILE A 199 -8.58 5.55 0.65
CA ILE A 199 -8.73 6.68 -0.29
C ILE A 199 -7.93 6.42 -1.57
N GLY A 200 -6.69 5.93 -1.45
CA GLY A 200 -5.86 5.58 -2.60
C GLY A 200 -6.46 4.46 -3.47
N PHE A 201 -7.08 3.44 -2.85
CA PHE A 201 -7.78 2.36 -3.54
C PHE A 201 -9.01 2.83 -4.33
N ILE A 202 -9.66 3.91 -3.90
CA ILE A 202 -10.79 4.52 -4.62
C ILE A 202 -10.26 5.41 -5.75
N ALA A 203 -9.30 6.28 -5.43
CA ALA A 203 -8.77 7.26 -6.40
C ALA A 203 -8.02 6.60 -7.56
N GLY A 204 -7.25 5.55 -7.31
CA GLY A 204 -6.37 4.96 -8.31
C GLY A 204 -7.11 4.36 -9.51
N PRO A 205 -8.11 3.47 -9.34
CA PRO A 205 -8.88 2.95 -10.47
C PRO A 205 -9.64 4.02 -11.24
N THR A 206 -10.15 5.06 -10.55
CA THR A 206 -10.79 6.21 -11.22
C THR A 206 -9.80 6.93 -12.13
N ILE A 207 -8.61 7.25 -11.63
CA ILE A 207 -7.55 7.91 -12.41
C ILE A 207 -7.09 6.99 -13.56
N GLY A 208 -6.87 5.71 -13.28
CA GLY A 208 -6.40 4.72 -14.26
C GLY A 208 -7.41 4.46 -15.37
N GLY A 209 -8.71 4.43 -15.04
CA GLY A 209 -9.80 4.32 -16.00
C GLY A 209 -9.85 5.53 -16.94
N LEU A 210 -9.82 6.76 -16.38
CA LEU A 210 -9.83 8.00 -17.18
C LEU A 210 -8.62 8.10 -18.12
N LEU A 211 -7.45 7.66 -17.69
CA LEU A 211 -6.23 7.66 -18.52
C LEU A 211 -6.21 6.54 -19.58
N SER A 212 -6.99 5.48 -19.39
CA SER A 212 -6.94 4.30 -20.27
C SER A 212 -7.71 4.44 -21.58
N ASN A 213 -8.68 5.37 -21.69
CA ASN A 213 -9.50 5.51 -22.91
C ASN A 213 -9.85 6.98 -23.25
N PRO A 214 -8.89 7.77 -23.76
CA PRO A 214 -9.13 9.17 -24.11
C PRO A 214 -10.08 9.35 -25.32
N ALA A 215 -10.19 8.34 -26.20
CA ALA A 215 -10.94 8.44 -27.46
C ALA A 215 -12.47 8.27 -27.31
N GLU A 216 -12.97 7.57 -26.28
CA GLU A 216 -14.41 7.48 -26.00
C GLU A 216 -14.90 8.58 -25.02
N THR A 217 -13.99 9.18 -24.25
CA THR A 217 -14.34 10.15 -23.19
C THR A 217 -14.62 11.55 -23.76
N TYR A 218 -14.02 11.90 -24.91
CA TYR A 218 -14.28 13.12 -25.64
C TYR A 218 -14.58 12.79 -27.11
N PRO A 219 -15.81 12.36 -27.44
CA PRO A 219 -16.23 12.27 -28.82
C PRO A 219 -16.51 13.70 -29.32
N ASP A 220 -15.71 14.17 -30.28
CA ASP A 220 -16.14 15.26 -31.17
C ASP A 220 -17.16 14.71 -32.19
#